data_AF-A0A9D7Y8A8-F1
#
_entry.id   AF-A0A9D7Y8A8-F1
#
_cell.length_a   1.000
_cell.length_b   1.000
_cell.length_c   1.000
_cell.angle_alpha   90.00
_cell.angle_beta   90.00
_cell.angle_gamma   90.00
#
_symmetry.space_group_name_H-M   'P 1'
#
loop_
_entity.id
_entity.type
_entity.pdbx_description
1 polymer ?
#
loop_
_entity_poly.entity_id
_entity_poly.type
_entity_poly.pdbx_seq_one_letter_code
_entity_poly.pdbx_strand_id
1 'polypeptide(L)'
;MFSNPESYSSIGALMDMGINYRNDSSNFIITFLVKNVGYELTTYTGERSGTPLDIQIGLSKKLKYLPFRFSVIAQQLQTANVRYDDPNKKVQTDIFGDPVTVSSFAESVDNIFRHLVFSGEFMLGKNENLRLRAGYNHLLRKELSVSTFRSLAGFSLGFGIKVNVFKLDYGVGYHHVAGATNHISISTDLGKFFKNI
;
A
#
# COMPACT_ATOMS: atom_id res chain seq x y z
N MET A 1 -1.87 -19.28 44.03
CA MET A 1 -1.16 -18.21 43.31
C MET A 1 -2.12 -17.72 42.24
N PHE A 2 -2.76 -16.56 42.43
CA PHE A 2 -3.64 -15.95 41.43
C PHE A 2 -2.91 -14.72 40.90
N SER A 3 -2.28 -14.85 39.74
CA SER A 3 -1.76 -13.72 39.00
C SER A 3 -2.88 -13.20 38.11
N ASN A 4 -3.44 -12.04 38.46
CA ASN A 4 -4.11 -11.19 37.47
C ASN A 4 -2.97 -10.46 36.74
N PRO A 5 -2.61 -10.82 35.49
CA PRO A 5 -1.85 -9.89 34.67
C PRO A 5 -2.75 -8.68 34.53
N GLU A 6 -2.30 -7.58 35.07
CA GLU A 6 -3.00 -6.30 35.09
C GLU A 6 -3.24 -5.90 33.62
N SER A 7 -4.46 -6.13 33.15
CA SER A 7 -4.86 -5.86 31.76
C SER A 7 -5.02 -4.36 31.59
N TYR A 8 -3.89 -3.70 31.37
CA TYR A 8 -3.85 -2.30 31.01
C TYR A 8 -4.21 -2.14 29.53
N SER A 9 -5.35 -1.50 29.26
CA SER A 9 -5.80 -1.18 27.91
C SER A 9 -5.77 0.32 27.65
N SER A 10 -5.30 0.70 26.47
CA SER A 10 -5.45 2.06 25.94
C SER A 10 -6.61 2.06 24.96
N ILE A 11 -7.44 3.09 25.02
CA ILE A 11 -8.53 3.33 24.09
C ILE A 11 -8.18 4.58 23.31
N GLY A 12 -8.14 4.46 21.99
CA GLY A 12 -7.99 5.58 21.07
C GLY A 12 -9.22 5.73 20.19
N ALA A 13 -9.52 6.96 19.79
CA ALA A 13 -10.47 7.23 18.72
C ALA A 13 -9.70 7.71 17.50
N LEU A 14 -9.91 7.06 16.35
CA LEU A 14 -9.30 7.39 15.06
C LEU A 14 -10.40 7.70 14.04
N MET A 15 -10.10 8.62 13.13
CA MET A 15 -10.97 9.04 12.04
C MET A 15 -10.19 9.12 10.74
N ASP A 16 -10.84 8.69 9.65
CA ASP A 16 -10.34 8.79 8.29
C ASP A 16 -11.20 9.77 7.49
N MET A 17 -10.58 10.62 6.67
CA MET A 17 -11.25 11.60 5.82
C MET A 17 -10.70 11.51 4.39
N GLY A 18 -11.58 11.50 3.39
CA GLY A 18 -11.16 11.42 1.99
C GLY A 18 -12.04 12.22 1.03
N ILE A 19 -11.40 12.77 0.00
CA ILE A 19 -12.04 13.49 -1.10
C ILE A 19 -11.67 12.79 -2.40
N ASN A 20 -12.65 12.50 -3.24
CA ASN A 20 -12.46 11.88 -4.54
C ASN A 20 -13.04 12.78 -5.65
N TYR A 21 -12.22 13.10 -6.63
CA TYR A 21 -12.65 13.78 -7.85
C TYR A 21 -12.49 12.82 -9.03
N ARG A 22 -13.60 12.63 -9.76
CA ARG A 22 -13.67 11.74 -10.92
C ARG A 22 -14.12 12.53 -12.14
N ASN A 23 -13.38 12.37 -13.22
CA ASN A 23 -13.73 12.89 -14.54
C ASN A 23 -14.01 11.71 -15.48
N ASP A 24 -15.29 11.48 -15.75
CA ASP A 24 -15.76 10.35 -16.56
C ASP A 24 -15.36 10.49 -18.04
N SER A 25 -15.23 11.72 -18.57
CA SER A 25 -14.85 11.98 -19.96
C SER A 25 -13.41 11.57 -20.29
N SER A 26 -12.49 11.76 -19.33
CA SER A 26 -11.07 11.43 -19.49
C SER A 26 -10.67 10.12 -18.77
N ASN A 27 -11.62 9.45 -18.12
CA ASN A 27 -11.40 8.31 -17.23
C ASN A 27 -10.29 8.55 -16.19
N PHE A 28 -10.27 9.76 -15.63
CA PHE A 28 -9.27 10.20 -14.67
C PHE A 28 -9.88 10.33 -13.29
N ILE A 29 -9.13 9.92 -12.27
CA ILE A 29 -9.51 9.96 -10.87
C ILE A 29 -8.34 10.52 -10.08
N ILE A 30 -8.63 11.48 -9.21
CA ILE A 30 -7.72 11.94 -8.16
C ILE A 30 -8.40 11.78 -6.80
N THR A 31 -7.66 11.30 -5.83
CA THR A 31 -8.13 11.08 -4.47
C THR A 31 -7.16 11.71 -3.50
N PHE A 32 -7.67 12.44 -2.53
CA PHE A 32 -6.92 12.88 -1.35
C PHE A 32 -7.47 12.14 -0.14
N LEU A 33 -6.60 11.62 0.72
CA LEU A 33 -6.98 10.79 1.86
C LEU A 33 -6.09 11.12 3.06
N VAL A 34 -6.72 11.28 4.23
CA VAL A 34 -6.07 11.48 5.51
C VAL A 34 -6.58 10.40 6.43
N LYS A 35 -5.70 9.48 6.86
CA LYS A 35 -6.06 8.35 7.72
C LYS A 35 -5.54 8.53 9.13
N ASN A 36 -6.20 7.85 10.05
CA ASN A 36 -5.81 7.72 11.45
C ASN A 36 -5.64 9.07 12.15
N VAL A 37 -6.44 10.07 11.78
CA VAL A 37 -6.52 11.33 12.51
C VAL A 37 -7.23 11.03 13.81
N GLY A 38 -6.54 11.17 14.93
CA GLY A 38 -7.17 10.84 16.18
C GLY A 38 -6.31 11.10 17.39
N TYR A 39 -6.82 10.61 18.49
CA TYR A 39 -6.26 10.89 19.80
C TYR A 39 -6.49 9.71 20.74
N GLU A 40 -5.51 9.49 21.62
CA GLU A 40 -5.58 8.48 22.66
C GLU A 40 -6.39 9.01 23.85
N LEU A 41 -7.55 8.40 24.11
CA LEU A 41 -8.48 8.82 25.18
C LEU A 41 -8.00 8.39 26.57
N THR A 42 -7.31 7.25 26.66
CA THR A 42 -6.70 6.75 27.91
C THR A 42 -5.25 6.36 27.67
N THR A 43 -4.33 6.91 28.45
CA THR A 43 -2.89 6.75 28.26
C THR A 43 -2.30 5.78 29.28
N TYR A 44 -1.45 4.86 28.83
CA TYR A 44 -0.83 3.80 29.66
C TYR A 44 0.20 4.34 30.69
N THR A 45 1.05 5.29 30.30
CA THR A 45 2.21 5.77 31.10
C THR A 45 2.16 7.26 31.43
N GLY A 46 1.07 7.95 31.08
CA GLY A 46 1.03 9.42 31.07
C GLY A 46 1.76 10.06 29.89
N GLU A 47 2.50 9.28 29.09
CA GLU A 47 3.06 9.70 27.80
C GLU A 47 2.14 9.31 26.66
N ARG A 48 1.63 10.32 25.95
CA ARG A 48 0.74 10.11 24.80
C ARG A 48 1.58 9.70 23.60
N SER A 49 1.32 8.52 23.06
CA SER A 49 1.89 8.14 21.76
C SER A 49 1.07 8.82 20.66
N GLY A 50 1.74 9.51 19.74
CA GLY A 50 1.06 10.12 18.58
C GLY A 50 0.30 9.08 17.75
N THR A 51 -0.76 9.51 17.07
CA THR A 51 -1.52 8.64 16.17
C THR A 51 -0.74 8.38 14.87
N PRO A 52 -0.91 7.20 14.25
CA PRO A 52 -0.20 6.84 13.01
C PRO A 52 -0.85 7.54 11.80
N LEU A 53 -0.84 8.88 11.81
CA LEU A 53 -1.37 9.75 10.76
C LEU A 53 -0.74 9.39 9.42
N ASP A 54 -1.57 9.21 8.40
CA ASP A 54 -1.10 8.91 7.04
C ASP A 54 -1.85 9.75 6.01
N ILE A 55 -1.13 10.66 5.37
CA ILE A 55 -1.65 11.54 4.31
C ILE A 55 -1.25 10.94 2.97
N GLN A 56 -2.25 10.69 2.11
CA GLN A 56 -2.07 10.10 0.79
C GLN A 56 -2.76 10.90 -0.31
N ILE A 57 -2.13 10.91 -1.50
CA ILE A 57 -2.71 11.40 -2.76
C ILE A 57 -2.64 10.27 -3.77
N GLY A 58 -3.79 9.89 -4.34
CA GLY A 58 -3.89 8.87 -5.39
C GLY A 58 -4.29 9.48 -6.72
N LEU A 59 -3.62 9.08 -7.78
CA LEU A 59 -3.97 9.38 -9.17
C LEU A 59 -4.24 8.06 -9.89
N SER A 60 -5.32 7.99 -10.67
CA SER A 60 -5.66 6.81 -11.46
C SER A 60 -6.20 7.24 -12.81
N LYS A 61 -5.72 6.62 -13.89
CA LYS A 61 -6.22 6.87 -15.24
C LYS A 61 -6.39 5.56 -16.01
N LYS A 62 -7.59 5.37 -16.55
CA LYS A 62 -7.87 4.31 -17.52
C LYS A 62 -7.55 4.83 -18.91
N LEU A 63 -6.80 4.05 -19.69
CA LEU A 63 -6.48 4.40 -21.06
C LEU A 63 -7.73 4.20 -21.95
N LYS A 64 -7.91 5.09 -22.93
CA LYS A 64 -9.11 5.07 -23.81
C LYS A 64 -9.12 3.89 -24.78
N TYR A 65 -7.94 3.53 -25.31
CA TYR A 65 -7.78 2.51 -26.36
C TYR A 65 -7.20 1.19 -25.86
N LEU A 66 -6.75 1.15 -24.61
CA LEU A 66 -6.23 -0.05 -23.96
C LEU A 66 -7.05 -0.26 -22.69
N PRO A 67 -7.57 -1.47 -22.42
CA PRO A 67 -8.33 -1.75 -21.22
C PRO A 67 -7.39 -1.92 -20.01
N PHE A 68 -6.54 -0.92 -19.81
CA PHE A 68 -5.52 -0.83 -18.79
C PHE A 68 -5.76 0.45 -18.00
N ARG A 69 -5.68 0.32 -16.68
CA ARG A 69 -5.69 1.42 -15.74
C ARG A 69 -4.36 1.43 -15.02
N PHE A 70 -3.69 2.57 -15.04
CA PHE A 70 -2.54 2.80 -14.18
C PHE A 70 -2.93 3.69 -13.02
N SER A 71 -2.31 3.45 -11.88
CA SER A 71 -2.50 4.21 -10.65
C SER A 71 -1.17 4.50 -10.00
N VAL A 72 -1.04 5.69 -9.46
CA VAL A 72 0.11 6.12 -8.64
C VAL A 72 -0.44 6.68 -7.35
N ILE A 73 0.07 6.21 -6.22
CA ILE A 73 -0.30 6.70 -4.90
C ILE A 73 0.95 7.25 -4.25
N ALA A 74 0.91 8.52 -3.87
CA ALA A 74 1.86 9.12 -2.96
C ALA A 74 1.34 8.93 -1.53
N GLN A 75 2.08 8.26 -0.66
CA GLN A 75 1.70 7.91 0.71
C GLN A 75 2.68 8.52 1.72
N GLN A 76 2.29 8.56 2.99
CA GLN A 76 3.11 9.09 4.08
C GLN A 76 3.63 10.51 3.84
N LEU A 77 2.81 11.37 3.23
CA LEU A 77 3.17 12.74 2.87
C LEU A 77 3.43 13.66 4.08
N GLN A 78 3.07 13.23 5.29
CA GLN A 78 3.34 13.94 6.54
C GLN A 78 4.82 13.88 6.98
N THR A 79 5.59 12.91 6.50
CA THR A 79 7.01 12.73 6.85
C THR A 79 7.88 13.02 5.65
N ALA A 80 8.73 14.05 5.72
CA ALA A 80 9.60 14.41 4.59
C ALA A 80 10.67 13.35 4.27
N ASN A 81 11.11 12.58 5.27
CA ASN A 81 12.08 11.49 5.10
C ASN A 81 11.51 10.21 5.73
N VAL A 82 11.28 9.21 4.90
CA VAL A 82 10.76 7.89 5.29
C VAL A 82 11.90 6.86 5.31
N ARG A 83 13.14 7.29 5.10
CA ARG A 83 14.29 6.39 5.11
C ARG A 83 14.57 5.93 6.53
N TYR A 84 14.55 4.61 6.73
CA TYR A 84 15.16 4.00 7.90
C TYR A 84 16.69 4.14 7.81
N ASP A 85 17.24 5.01 8.65
CA ASP A 85 18.67 5.14 8.89
C ASP A 85 19.10 4.05 9.87
N ASP A 86 19.61 2.96 9.29
CA ASP A 86 20.20 1.87 10.05
C ASP A 86 21.63 2.28 10.45
N PRO A 87 21.93 2.47 11.75
CA PRO A 87 23.27 2.84 12.23
C PRO A 87 24.32 1.74 11.99
N ASN A 88 23.89 0.53 11.60
CA ASN A 88 24.77 -0.60 11.28
C ASN A 88 24.89 -0.87 9.78
N LYS A 89 24.39 0.02 8.91
CA LYS A 89 24.57 -0.12 7.45
C LYS A 89 26.05 -0.11 7.11
N LYS A 90 26.58 -1.32 6.87
CA LYS A 90 27.91 -1.52 6.31
C LYS A 90 27.98 -0.76 4.99
N VAL A 91 28.99 0.10 4.86
CA VAL A 91 29.32 0.81 3.61
C VAL A 91 29.33 -0.22 2.47
N GLN A 92 28.49 -0.03 1.46
CA GLN A 92 28.54 -0.88 0.26
C GLN A 92 29.86 -0.61 -0.47
N THR A 93 30.76 -1.56 -0.39
CA THR A 93 31.97 -1.60 -1.22
C THR A 93 31.65 -2.22 -2.57
N ASP A 94 32.13 -1.62 -3.64
CA ASP A 94 32.06 -2.20 -4.99
C ASP A 94 32.79 -3.56 -5.03
N ILE A 95 32.61 -4.34 -6.10
CA ILE A 95 33.33 -5.60 -6.37
C ILE A 95 34.87 -5.45 -6.37
N PHE A 96 35.36 -4.20 -6.38
CA PHE A 96 36.78 -3.82 -6.30
C PHE A 96 37.21 -3.25 -4.94
N GLY A 97 36.30 -3.15 -3.95
CA GLY A 97 36.63 -2.71 -2.59
C GLY A 97 36.55 -1.20 -2.34
N ASP A 98 36.18 -0.40 -3.35
CA ASP A 98 36.02 1.05 -3.20
C ASP A 98 34.68 1.40 -2.51
N PRO A 99 34.67 2.37 -1.56
CA PRO A 99 33.43 2.83 -0.95
C PRO A 99 32.58 3.56 -1.98
N VAL A 100 31.39 3.02 -2.26
CA VAL A 100 30.44 3.69 -3.16
C VAL A 100 29.76 4.82 -2.40
N THR A 101 30.25 6.05 -2.61
CA THR A 101 29.61 7.26 -2.09
C THR A 101 28.34 7.54 -2.89
N VAL A 102 27.18 7.21 -2.31
CA VAL A 102 25.90 7.53 -2.93
C VAL A 102 25.73 9.04 -2.95
N SER A 103 25.49 9.63 -4.13
CA SER A 103 25.34 11.08 -4.24
C SER A 103 24.09 11.58 -3.51
N SER A 104 24.14 12.76 -2.90
CA SER A 104 23.01 13.38 -2.19
C SER A 104 21.76 13.59 -3.06
N PHE A 105 21.94 13.63 -4.38
CA PHE A 105 20.84 13.65 -5.34
C PHE A 105 20.14 12.28 -5.44
N ALA A 106 20.90 11.19 -5.58
CA ALA A 106 20.36 9.83 -5.64
C ALA A 106 19.62 9.45 -4.35
N GLU A 107 20.17 9.89 -3.22
CA GLU A 107 19.57 9.81 -1.88
C GLU A 107 18.18 10.47 -1.80
N SER A 108 18.04 11.65 -2.41
CA SER A 108 16.78 12.43 -2.42
C SER A 108 15.75 11.79 -3.35
N VAL A 109 16.19 11.32 -4.52
CA VAL A 109 15.33 10.60 -5.48
C VAL A 109 14.81 9.31 -4.87
N ASP A 110 15.65 8.52 -4.22
CA ASP A 110 15.24 7.29 -3.51
C ASP A 110 14.16 7.57 -2.45
N ASN A 111 14.33 8.64 -1.68
CA ASN A 111 13.34 9.05 -0.69
C ASN A 111 11.99 9.41 -1.34
N ILE A 112 11.98 10.15 -2.45
CA ILE A 112 10.74 10.45 -3.19
C ILE A 112 10.06 9.16 -3.66
N PHE A 113 10.82 8.23 -4.25
CA PHE A 113 10.24 6.97 -4.71
C PHE A 113 9.65 6.12 -3.59
N ARG A 114 10.17 6.21 -2.36
CA ARG A 114 9.60 5.50 -1.19
C ARG A 114 8.18 5.99 -0.86
N HIS A 115 7.88 7.24 -1.15
CA HIS A 115 6.52 7.74 -1.00
C HIS A 115 5.59 7.25 -2.12
N LEU A 116 6.11 6.64 -3.19
CA LEU A 116 5.33 6.25 -4.36
C LEU A 116 5.00 4.75 -4.39
N VAL A 117 3.73 4.47 -4.65
CA VAL A 117 3.21 3.13 -4.95
C VAL A 117 2.63 3.17 -6.35
N PHE A 118 3.07 2.23 -7.19
CA PHE A 118 2.61 2.08 -8.56
C PHE A 118 1.70 0.86 -8.66
N SER A 119 0.60 0.97 -9.39
CA SER A 119 -0.25 -0.18 -9.71
C SER A 119 -0.79 -0.12 -11.13
N GLY A 120 -0.97 -1.30 -11.71
CA GLY A 120 -1.62 -1.51 -12.99
C GLY A 120 -2.75 -2.53 -12.87
N GLU A 121 -3.88 -2.24 -13.50
CA GLU A 121 -5.04 -3.12 -13.60
C GLU A 121 -5.40 -3.29 -15.08
N PHE A 122 -5.30 -4.52 -15.59
CA PHE A 122 -5.84 -4.93 -16.88
C PHE A 122 -7.24 -5.50 -16.69
N MET A 123 -8.20 -5.01 -17.48
CA MET A 123 -9.59 -5.46 -17.46
C MET A 123 -9.91 -6.12 -18.79
N LEU A 124 -9.82 -7.44 -18.86
CA LEU A 124 -9.95 -8.19 -20.10
C LEU A 124 -11.36 -8.78 -20.25
N GLY A 125 -11.73 -9.02 -21.51
CA GLY A 125 -12.99 -9.65 -21.92
C GLY A 125 -14.13 -8.67 -22.20
N LYS A 126 -15.17 -9.17 -22.91
CA LYS A 126 -16.27 -8.35 -23.47
C LYS A 126 -16.99 -7.47 -22.45
N ASN A 127 -17.02 -7.89 -21.19
CA ASN A 127 -17.69 -7.19 -20.08
C ASN A 127 -16.75 -6.93 -18.88
N GLU A 128 -15.44 -6.83 -19.12
CA GLU A 128 -14.42 -6.70 -18.05
C GLU A 128 -14.54 -7.81 -17.00
N ASN A 129 -14.83 -9.03 -17.47
CA ASN A 129 -15.07 -10.19 -16.62
C ASN A 129 -13.77 -10.76 -16.05
N LEU A 130 -12.63 -10.53 -16.69
CA LEU A 130 -11.33 -10.89 -16.17
C LEU A 130 -10.56 -9.63 -15.77
N ARG A 131 -9.93 -9.65 -14.61
CA ARG A 131 -9.08 -8.56 -14.12
C ARG A 131 -7.73 -9.13 -13.72
N LEU A 132 -6.66 -8.52 -14.20
CA LEU A 132 -5.30 -8.83 -13.78
C LEU A 132 -4.72 -7.58 -13.14
N ARG A 133 -4.15 -7.71 -11.95
CA ARG A 133 -3.64 -6.60 -11.15
C ARG A 133 -2.19 -6.86 -10.81
N ALA A 134 -1.39 -5.81 -10.92
CA ALA A 134 -0.03 -5.79 -10.44
C ALA A 134 0.22 -4.51 -9.64
N GLY A 135 1.05 -4.60 -8.62
CA GLY A 135 1.41 -3.49 -7.76
C GLY A 135 2.87 -3.55 -7.36
N TYR A 136 3.45 -2.38 -7.14
CA TYR A 136 4.80 -2.19 -6.65
C TYR A 136 4.84 -1.06 -5.63
N ASN A 137 5.20 -1.40 -4.40
CA ASN A 137 5.43 -0.46 -3.32
C ASN A 137 6.94 -0.37 -3.06
N HIS A 138 7.53 0.80 -3.39
CA HIS A 138 8.96 0.98 -3.30
C HIS A 138 9.47 1.02 -1.85
N LEU A 139 8.67 1.58 -0.92
CA LEU A 139 9.01 1.62 0.49
C LEU A 139 9.20 0.21 1.04
N LEU A 140 8.18 -0.65 0.87
CA LEU A 140 8.23 -2.03 1.33
C LEU A 140 9.39 -2.80 0.70
N ARG A 141 9.69 -2.53 -0.58
CA ARG A 141 10.84 -3.15 -1.24
C ARG A 141 12.16 -2.76 -0.57
N LYS A 142 12.33 -1.50 -0.18
CA LYS A 142 13.56 -1.00 0.45
C LYS A 142 13.69 -1.42 1.91
N GLU A 143 12.59 -1.46 2.65
CA GLU A 143 12.59 -1.85 4.07
C GLU A 143 12.79 -3.35 4.27
N LEU A 144 12.19 -4.18 3.42
CA LEU A 144 12.25 -5.64 3.54
C LEU A 144 13.37 -6.27 2.70
N SER A 145 14.19 -5.45 2.02
CA SER A 145 15.37 -5.93 1.30
C SER A 145 16.49 -6.20 2.28
N VAL A 146 16.66 -7.46 2.67
CA VAL A 146 17.79 -7.91 3.48
C VAL A 146 18.98 -8.23 2.57
N SER A 147 20.19 -7.85 2.98
CA SER A 147 21.44 -8.04 2.21
C SER A 147 21.69 -9.49 1.79
N THR A 148 21.20 -10.45 2.56
CA THR A 148 21.46 -11.89 2.37
C THR A 148 20.48 -12.57 1.39
N PHE A 149 19.29 -11.99 1.13
CA PHE A 149 18.28 -12.63 0.28
C PHE A 149 17.59 -11.64 -0.66
N ARG A 150 17.54 -11.96 -1.96
CA ARG A 150 16.73 -11.23 -2.94
C ARG A 150 15.25 -11.53 -2.69
N SER A 151 14.55 -10.59 -2.07
CA SER A 151 13.12 -10.70 -1.80
C SER A 151 12.27 -10.05 -2.90
N LEU A 152 11.11 -10.65 -3.21
CA LEU A 152 10.03 -10.04 -4.00
C LEU A 152 9.19 -9.06 -3.16
N ALA A 153 9.65 -8.69 -1.96
CA ALA A 153 8.98 -7.75 -1.08
C ALA A 153 8.57 -6.46 -1.78
N GLY A 154 7.35 -6.00 -1.51
CA GLY A 154 6.77 -4.81 -2.13
C GLY A 154 6.08 -5.07 -3.49
N PHE A 155 6.24 -6.26 -4.09
CA PHE A 155 5.42 -6.66 -5.24
C PHE A 155 4.10 -7.31 -4.80
N SER A 156 3.05 -7.00 -5.54
CA SER A 156 1.75 -7.66 -5.41
C SER A 156 1.18 -8.02 -6.77
N LEU A 157 0.50 -9.16 -6.84
CA LEU A 157 -0.18 -9.67 -8.02
C LEU A 157 -1.59 -10.08 -7.63
N GLY A 158 -2.53 -9.95 -8.55
CA GLY A 158 -3.88 -10.43 -8.32
C GLY A 158 -4.61 -10.74 -9.62
N PHE A 159 -5.56 -11.65 -9.53
CA PHE A 159 -6.51 -11.91 -10.61
C PHE A 159 -7.93 -11.88 -10.05
N GLY A 160 -8.87 -11.43 -10.86
CA GLY A 160 -10.28 -11.34 -10.50
C GLY A 160 -11.15 -11.84 -11.65
N ILE A 161 -12.18 -12.62 -11.31
CA ILE A 161 -13.16 -13.11 -12.27
C ILE A 161 -14.54 -12.66 -11.80
N LYS A 162 -15.29 -12.03 -12.70
CA LYS A 162 -16.68 -11.66 -12.50
C LYS A 162 -17.58 -12.62 -13.28
N VAL A 163 -18.41 -13.38 -12.56
CA VAL A 163 -19.41 -14.29 -13.12
C VAL A 163 -20.79 -13.79 -12.69
N ASN A 164 -21.52 -13.20 -13.65
CA ASN A 164 -22.83 -12.59 -13.42
C ASN A 164 -22.80 -11.52 -12.29
N VAL A 165 -23.41 -11.81 -11.14
CA VAL A 165 -23.44 -10.93 -9.94
C VAL A 165 -22.28 -11.18 -8.97
N PHE A 166 -21.60 -12.32 -9.09
CA PHE A 166 -20.48 -12.69 -8.22
C PHE A 166 -19.16 -12.19 -8.78
N LYS A 167 -18.29 -11.73 -7.89
CA LYS A 167 -16.88 -11.41 -8.17
C LYS A 167 -16.01 -12.19 -7.21
N LEU A 168 -15.06 -12.92 -7.79
CA LEU A 168 -14.03 -13.66 -7.08
C LEU A 168 -12.71 -12.98 -7.38
N ASP A 169 -12.01 -12.51 -6.35
CA ASP A 169 -10.70 -11.90 -6.47
C ASP A 169 -9.69 -12.73 -5.64
N TYR A 170 -8.55 -13.04 -6.22
CA TYR A 170 -7.40 -13.62 -5.55
C TYR A 170 -6.22 -12.68 -5.68
N GLY A 171 -5.52 -12.44 -4.57
CA GLY A 171 -4.33 -11.59 -4.51
C GLY A 171 -3.22 -12.25 -3.72
N VAL A 172 -1.98 -12.02 -4.16
CA VAL A 172 -0.76 -12.38 -3.45
C VAL A 172 0.11 -11.14 -3.29
N GLY A 173 0.59 -10.90 -2.07
CA GLY A 173 1.44 -9.77 -1.74
C GLY A 173 2.61 -10.21 -0.88
N TYR A 174 3.82 -9.78 -1.23
CA TYR A 174 5.02 -10.06 -0.44
C TYR A 174 5.24 -8.93 0.56
N HIS A 175 4.60 -9.05 1.73
CA HIS A 175 4.63 -8.04 2.81
C HIS A 175 5.59 -8.40 3.95
N HIS A 176 6.23 -9.57 3.90
CA HIS A 176 7.16 -10.02 4.93
C HIS A 176 8.37 -10.74 4.30
N VAL A 177 9.53 -10.69 4.95
CA VAL A 177 10.77 -11.34 4.46
C VAL A 177 10.61 -12.85 4.36
N ALA A 178 9.78 -13.44 5.23
CA ALA A 178 9.60 -14.89 5.34
C ALA A 178 8.53 -15.52 4.43
N GLY A 179 7.73 -14.73 3.70
CA GLY A 179 6.70 -15.32 2.84
C GLY A 179 5.67 -14.36 2.24
N ALA A 180 4.91 -14.87 1.28
CA ALA A 180 3.82 -14.15 0.62
C ALA A 180 2.50 -14.32 1.38
N THR A 181 1.73 -13.25 1.51
CA THR A 181 0.36 -13.29 2.02
C THR A 181 -0.60 -13.48 0.86
N ASN A 182 -1.49 -14.46 0.98
CA ASN A 182 -2.51 -14.76 -0.03
C ASN A 182 -3.88 -14.36 0.50
N HIS A 183 -4.68 -13.71 -0.33
CA HIS A 183 -6.03 -13.25 -0.02
C HIS A 183 -7.01 -13.78 -1.06
N ILE A 184 -8.13 -14.33 -0.59
CA ILE A 184 -9.28 -14.72 -1.42
C ILE A 184 -10.47 -13.88 -0.97
N SER A 185 -11.10 -13.20 -1.91
CA SER A 185 -12.23 -12.31 -1.67
C SER A 185 -13.40 -12.69 -2.57
N ILE A 186 -14.59 -12.74 -1.98
CA ILE A 186 -15.84 -13.00 -2.68
C ILE A 186 -16.76 -11.82 -2.43
N SER A 187 -17.32 -11.23 -3.48
CA SER A 187 -18.30 -10.15 -3.36
C SER A 187 -19.48 -10.34 -4.31
N THR A 188 -20.64 -9.82 -3.92
CA THR A 188 -21.87 -9.88 -4.72
C THR A 188 -22.64 -8.57 -4.63
N ASP A 189 -23.39 -8.25 -5.70
CA ASP A 189 -24.29 -7.09 -5.76
C ASP A 189 -25.70 -7.54 -5.36
N LEU A 190 -26.07 -7.33 -4.08
CA LEU A 190 -27.34 -7.78 -3.52
C LEU A 190 -28.56 -7.20 -4.27
N GLY A 191 -28.47 -5.97 -4.77
CA GLY A 191 -29.58 -5.34 -5.49
C GLY A 191 -29.90 -6.02 -6.83
N LYS A 192 -28.89 -6.61 -7.49
CA LYS A 192 -29.09 -7.41 -8.71
C LYS A 192 -29.45 -8.86 -8.41
N PHE A 193 -29.01 -9.36 -7.28
CA PHE A 193 -29.34 -10.71 -6.82
C PHE A 193 -30.85 -10.86 -6.60
N PHE A 194 -31.48 -9.92 -5.90
CA PHE A 194 -32.93 -9.96 -5.61
C PHE A 194 -33.84 -9.54 -6.77
N LYS A 195 -33.30 -9.03 -7.89
CA LYS A 195 -34.09 -8.65 -9.07
C LYS A 195 -34.23 -9.80 -10.09
N ASN A 196 -33.46 -10.88 -9.92
CA ASN A 196 -33.44 -12.06 -10.77
C ASN A 196 -34.00 -13.32 -10.07
N ILE A 197 -34.57 -13.16 -8.88
CA ILE A 197 -35.38 -14.16 -8.15
C ILE A 197 -36.84 -13.72 -8.29
#